data_AF-A0A958AHU6-F1
#
_entry.id   AF-A0A958AHU6-F1
#
_cell.length_a   1.000
_cell.length_b   1.000
_cell.length_c   1.000
_cell.angle_alpha   90.00
_cell.angle_beta   90.00
_cell.angle_gamma   90.00
#
_symmetry.space_group_name_H-M   'P 1'
#
loop_
_entity.id
_entity.type
_entity.pdbx_description
1 polymer ?
#
loop_
_entity_poly.entity_id
_entity_poly.type
_entity_poly.pdbx_seq_one_letter_code
_entity_poly.pdbx_strand_id
1 'polypeptide(L)'
;LERQWRLSRACLEVFAEFPPGLLVIQTRSPLVEEDFARIAALGSCCWLNFTVETDLEEVRRTVTPLCPAIARRWVTLRRALAAGLQVQITVSPCLPYSAVDTFGNLLLAHSCRVIVDTYTSGDGQGGKRTAATGIPQLYQAADFGNWQAETAARELFQWLHAHIGERAGWSQAGFAALAHRVTNNGA
;
A
#
# COMPACT_ATOMS: atom_id res chain seq x y z
N LEU A 1 -15.90 -4.60 -12.35
CA LEU A 1 -15.04 -5.55 -13.10
C LEU A 1 -14.73 -6.79 -12.24
N GLU A 2 -13.87 -6.71 -11.22
CA GLU A 2 -13.42 -7.90 -10.47
C GLU A 2 -14.58 -8.72 -9.85
N ARG A 3 -15.55 -8.08 -9.20
CA ARG A 3 -16.73 -8.77 -8.61
C ARG A 3 -17.53 -9.59 -9.62
N GLN A 4 -17.53 -9.20 -10.90
CA GLN A 4 -18.29 -9.86 -11.96
C GLN A 4 -17.47 -10.94 -12.66
N TRP A 5 -16.21 -10.65 -12.97
CA TRP A 5 -15.40 -11.48 -13.88
C TRP A 5 -14.35 -12.35 -13.20
N ARG A 6 -14.04 -12.09 -11.92
CA ARG A 6 -13.07 -12.88 -11.13
C ARG A 6 -11.73 -13.08 -11.82
N LEU A 7 -11.27 -12.07 -12.56
CA LEU A 7 -10.05 -12.16 -13.37
C LEU A 7 -8.83 -12.38 -12.48
N SER A 8 -8.74 -11.65 -11.36
CA SER A 8 -7.63 -11.81 -10.42
C SER A 8 -7.62 -13.22 -9.83
N ARG A 9 -8.79 -13.77 -9.48
CA ARG A 9 -8.92 -15.16 -9.01
C ARG A 9 -8.45 -16.17 -10.06
N ALA A 10 -8.86 -16.02 -11.31
CA ALA A 10 -8.44 -16.92 -12.39
C ALA A 10 -6.90 -16.89 -12.55
N CYS A 11 -6.27 -15.71 -12.44
CA CYS A 11 -4.81 -15.62 -12.42
C CYS A 11 -4.19 -16.32 -11.21
N LEU A 12 -4.78 -16.19 -10.01
CA LEU A 12 -4.28 -16.89 -8.81
C LEU A 12 -4.33 -18.41 -8.95
N GLU A 13 -5.35 -18.94 -9.62
CA GLU A 13 -5.46 -20.39 -9.89
C GLU A 13 -4.34 -20.86 -10.83
N VAL A 14 -4.05 -20.10 -11.89
CA VAL A 14 -2.90 -20.38 -12.76
C VAL A 14 -1.56 -20.28 -12.01
N PHE A 15 -1.39 -19.26 -11.16
CA PHE A 15 -0.16 -19.12 -10.37
C PHE A 15 0.00 -20.19 -9.30
N ALA A 16 -1.09 -20.84 -8.86
CA ALA A 16 -0.98 -21.98 -7.95
C ALA A 16 -0.40 -23.21 -8.66
N GLU A 17 -0.71 -23.40 -9.94
CA GLU A 17 -0.13 -24.46 -10.77
C GLU A 17 1.29 -24.12 -11.23
N PHE A 18 1.57 -22.84 -11.51
CA PHE A 18 2.87 -22.36 -11.98
C PHE A 18 3.36 -21.17 -11.13
N PRO A 19 3.89 -21.42 -9.91
CA PRO A 19 4.28 -20.34 -9.00
C PRO A 19 5.39 -19.45 -9.58
N PRO A 20 5.19 -18.12 -9.64
CA PRO A 20 6.25 -17.20 -10.02
C PRO A 20 7.28 -17.04 -8.89
N GLY A 21 8.46 -16.50 -9.21
CA GLY A 21 9.47 -16.15 -8.20
C GLY A 21 8.98 -15.10 -7.20
N LEU A 22 8.12 -14.18 -7.63
CA LEU A 22 7.44 -13.19 -6.80
C LEU A 22 6.08 -12.84 -7.40
N LEU A 23 5.03 -12.82 -6.58
CA LEU A 23 3.72 -12.26 -6.90
C LEU A 23 3.36 -11.19 -5.88
N VAL A 24 2.99 -10.00 -6.36
CA VAL A 24 2.48 -8.93 -5.50
C VAL A 24 1.06 -8.56 -5.93
N ILE A 25 0.09 -8.78 -5.05
CA ILE A 25 -1.31 -8.43 -5.27
C ILE A 25 -1.56 -7.05 -4.71
N GLN A 26 -1.73 -6.05 -5.58
CA GLN A 26 -1.95 -4.67 -5.15
C GLN A 26 -3.44 -4.30 -5.14
N THR A 27 -3.96 -3.86 -3.99
CA THR A 27 -5.37 -3.49 -3.86
C THR A 27 -5.63 -2.44 -2.79
N ARG A 28 -6.79 -1.78 -2.89
CA ARG A 28 -7.41 -0.97 -1.82
C ARG A 28 -8.71 -1.59 -1.31
N SER A 29 -9.12 -2.70 -1.91
CA SER A 29 -10.47 -3.25 -1.81
C SER A 29 -10.54 -4.45 -0.86
N PRO A 30 -11.45 -4.44 0.13
CA PRO A 30 -11.81 -5.60 0.94
C PRO A 30 -12.30 -6.82 0.16
N LEU A 31 -12.61 -6.69 -1.15
CA LEU A 31 -13.02 -7.81 -1.99
C LEU A 31 -11.99 -8.95 -2.02
N VAL A 32 -10.72 -8.63 -1.79
CA VAL A 32 -9.61 -9.60 -1.73
C VAL A 32 -9.77 -10.63 -0.60
N GLU A 33 -10.61 -10.36 0.42
CA GLU A 33 -10.91 -11.33 1.49
C GLU A 33 -11.41 -12.67 0.95
N GLU A 34 -12.12 -12.65 -0.19
CA GLU A 34 -12.67 -13.85 -0.81
C GLU A 34 -11.60 -14.79 -1.39
N ASP A 35 -10.38 -14.29 -1.58
CA ASP A 35 -9.27 -15.03 -2.19
C ASP A 35 -8.14 -15.33 -1.21
N PHE A 36 -8.30 -15.02 0.09
CA PHE A 36 -7.26 -15.27 1.10
C PHE A 36 -6.76 -16.71 1.13
N ALA A 37 -7.64 -17.70 1.00
CA ALA A 37 -7.21 -19.10 0.95
C ALA A 37 -6.31 -19.40 -0.26
N ARG A 38 -6.58 -18.77 -1.42
CA ARG A 38 -5.77 -18.92 -2.64
C ARG A 38 -4.43 -18.23 -2.49
N ILE A 39 -4.43 -17.02 -1.93
CA ILE A 39 -3.22 -16.24 -1.66
C ILE A 39 -2.33 -16.99 -0.65
N ALA A 40 -2.92 -17.52 0.42
CA ALA A 40 -2.19 -18.31 1.43
C ALA A 40 -1.56 -19.59 0.82
N ALA A 41 -2.26 -20.25 -0.11
CA ALA A 41 -1.75 -21.44 -0.78
C ALA A 41 -0.49 -21.18 -1.64
N LEU A 42 -0.29 -19.95 -2.11
CA LEU A 42 0.93 -19.57 -2.84
C LEU A 42 2.15 -19.40 -1.91
N GLY A 43 1.94 -19.34 -0.60
CA GLY A 43 3.03 -19.27 0.38
C GLY A 43 3.91 -18.02 0.24
N SER A 44 5.21 -18.20 0.45
CA SER A 44 6.16 -17.09 0.62
C SER A 44 6.53 -16.32 -0.67
N CYS A 45 6.09 -16.79 -1.84
CA CYS A 45 6.29 -16.03 -3.08
C CYS A 45 5.23 -14.95 -3.26
N CYS A 46 4.12 -14.98 -2.50
CA CYS A 46 3.00 -14.08 -2.69
C CYS A 46 2.85 -13.06 -1.56
N TRP A 47 2.81 -11.79 -1.94
CA TRP A 47 2.57 -10.66 -1.04
C TRP A 47 1.23 -9.98 -1.35
N LEU A 48 0.42 -9.78 -0.32
CA LEU A 48 -0.71 -8.86 -0.39
C LEU A 48 -0.21 -7.44 -0.10
N ASN A 49 -0.18 -6.58 -1.12
CA ASN A 49 0.09 -5.16 -0.98
C ASN A 49 -1.23 -4.37 -0.89
N PHE A 50 -1.52 -3.82 0.28
CA PHE A 50 -2.74 -3.06 0.52
C PHE A 50 -2.43 -1.56 0.64
N THR A 51 -3.10 -0.72 -0.14
CA THR A 51 -2.86 0.74 -0.05
C THR A 51 -3.71 1.38 1.05
N VAL A 52 -3.05 2.08 1.97
CA VAL A 52 -3.65 2.92 3.01
C VAL A 52 -2.91 4.25 3.01
N GLU A 53 -3.51 5.27 2.43
CA GLU A 53 -2.90 6.58 2.21
C GLU A 53 -2.87 7.47 3.45
N THR A 54 -3.79 7.23 4.38
CA THR A 54 -4.06 8.01 5.60
C THR A 54 -4.90 7.17 6.57
N ASP A 55 -4.87 7.52 7.85
CA ASP A 55 -5.79 7.04 8.89
C ASP A 55 -6.97 8.00 9.15
N LEU A 56 -7.03 9.13 8.47
CA LEU A 56 -8.09 10.14 8.61
C LEU A 56 -9.21 9.93 7.58
N GLU A 57 -10.41 9.59 8.06
CA GLU A 57 -11.55 9.28 7.20
C GLU A 57 -12.05 10.50 6.41
N GLU A 58 -11.89 11.71 6.96
CA GLU A 58 -12.16 12.96 6.25
C GLU A 58 -11.23 13.14 5.05
N VAL A 59 -9.93 12.93 5.23
CA VAL A 59 -8.93 13.02 4.15
C VAL A 59 -9.23 11.99 3.06
N ARG A 60 -9.58 10.75 3.42
CA ARG A 60 -10.05 9.74 2.45
C ARG A 60 -11.30 10.19 1.71
N ARG A 61 -12.29 10.74 2.40
CA ARG A 61 -13.53 11.24 1.78
C ARG A 61 -13.25 12.33 0.76
N THR A 62 -12.30 13.20 1.05
CA THR A 62 -11.94 14.30 0.15
C THR A 62 -11.13 13.80 -1.04
N VAL A 63 -10.02 13.07 -0.80
CA VAL A 63 -9.04 12.75 -1.85
C VAL A 63 -9.37 11.46 -2.61
N THR A 64 -9.88 10.45 -1.91
CA THR A 64 -10.14 9.11 -2.47
C THR A 64 -11.57 8.62 -2.15
N PRO A 65 -12.62 9.39 -2.49
CA PRO A 65 -14.01 9.13 -2.08
C PRO A 65 -14.56 7.76 -2.51
N LEU A 66 -14.04 7.19 -3.59
CA LEU A 66 -14.43 5.89 -4.12
C LEU A 66 -13.77 4.71 -3.38
N CYS A 67 -12.75 4.97 -2.57
CA CYS A 67 -12.08 3.92 -1.79
C CYS A 67 -12.93 3.50 -0.59
N PRO A 68 -12.91 2.22 -0.20
CA PRO A 68 -13.61 1.77 1.01
C PRO A 68 -13.16 2.52 2.27
N ALA A 69 -14.07 2.64 3.24
CA ALA A 69 -13.79 3.28 4.52
C ALA A 69 -12.54 2.69 5.20
N ILE A 70 -11.74 3.54 5.84
CA ILE A 70 -10.47 3.15 6.46
C ILE A 70 -10.67 2.03 7.49
N ALA A 71 -11.72 2.13 8.32
CA ALA A 71 -12.06 1.10 9.30
C ALA A 71 -12.26 -0.28 8.67
N ARG A 72 -12.89 -0.36 7.48
CA ARG A 72 -13.08 -1.63 6.79
C ARG A 72 -11.75 -2.18 6.26
N ARG A 73 -10.84 -1.31 5.78
CA ARG A 73 -9.50 -1.70 5.34
C ARG A 73 -8.68 -2.29 6.48
N TRP A 74 -8.73 -1.71 7.68
CA TRP A 74 -8.08 -2.27 8.86
C TRP A 74 -8.62 -3.65 9.24
N VAL A 75 -9.94 -3.85 9.18
CA VAL A 75 -10.54 -5.18 9.41
C VAL A 75 -10.04 -6.20 8.37
N THR A 76 -9.97 -5.83 7.09
CA THR A 76 -9.42 -6.68 6.03
C THR A 76 -7.97 -7.06 6.30
N LEU A 77 -7.13 -6.09 6.64
CA LEU A 77 -5.71 -6.31 6.93
C LEU A 77 -5.50 -7.24 8.13
N ARG A 78 -6.26 -7.03 9.21
CA ARG A 78 -6.22 -7.91 10.39
C ARG A 78 -6.61 -9.35 10.03
N ARG A 79 -7.63 -9.52 9.18
CA ARG A 79 -8.04 -10.85 8.68
C ARG A 79 -6.98 -11.48 7.77
N ALA A 80 -6.30 -10.68 6.94
CA ALA A 80 -5.22 -11.17 6.08
C ALA A 80 -4.06 -11.73 6.91
N LEU A 81 -3.62 -10.99 7.94
CA LEU A 81 -2.58 -11.47 8.87
C LEU A 81 -3.03 -12.74 9.60
N ALA A 82 -4.27 -12.78 10.09
CA ALA A 82 -4.81 -13.97 10.77
C ALA A 82 -4.92 -15.20 9.86
N ALA A 83 -5.07 -14.99 8.55
CA ALA A 83 -5.04 -16.04 7.53
C ALA A 83 -3.62 -16.42 7.08
N GLY A 84 -2.57 -15.85 7.70
CA GLY A 84 -1.17 -16.20 7.45
C GLY A 84 -0.56 -15.55 6.20
N LEU A 85 -1.19 -14.52 5.63
CA LEU A 85 -0.68 -13.85 4.43
C LEU A 85 0.53 -12.96 4.77
N GLN A 86 1.46 -12.84 3.81
CA GLN A 86 2.49 -11.80 3.85
C GLN A 86 1.87 -10.47 3.45
N VAL A 87 1.70 -9.57 4.41
CA VAL A 87 1.01 -8.29 4.21
C VAL A 87 2.02 -7.15 4.15
N GLN A 88 2.04 -6.46 3.02
CA GLN A 88 2.65 -5.16 2.86
C GLN A 88 1.57 -4.08 2.87
N ILE A 89 1.78 -2.99 3.59
CA ILE A 89 0.98 -1.78 3.41
C ILE A 89 1.78 -0.77 2.60
N THR A 90 1.13 -0.12 1.67
CA THR A 90 1.70 1.01 0.94
C THR A 90 0.93 2.29 1.28
N VAL A 91 1.66 3.31 1.72
CA VAL A 91 1.19 4.66 1.93
C VAL A 91 1.56 5.46 0.67
N SER A 92 0.74 5.35 -0.39
CA SER A 92 0.99 5.96 -1.70
C SER A 92 -0.30 6.50 -2.34
N PRO A 93 -0.40 7.83 -2.55
CA PRO A 93 0.46 8.86 -1.95
C PRO A 93 0.26 8.90 -0.42
N CYS A 94 1.26 9.37 0.32
CA CYS A 94 1.11 9.75 1.71
C CYS A 94 0.30 11.04 1.80
N LEU A 95 -0.95 10.90 2.26
CA LEU A 95 -1.87 12.00 2.49
C LEU A 95 -1.74 12.51 3.93
N PRO A 96 -2.31 13.67 4.29
CA PRO A 96 -2.37 14.10 5.68
C PRO A 96 -2.91 12.98 6.59
N TYR A 97 -2.22 12.72 7.70
CA TYR A 97 -2.51 11.67 8.66
C TYR A 97 -2.50 12.25 10.08
N SER A 98 -2.95 11.48 11.08
CA SER A 98 -3.14 11.97 12.45
C SER A 98 -1.86 12.44 13.14
N ALA A 99 -0.96 11.51 13.48
CA ALA A 99 0.34 11.72 14.07
C ALA A 99 1.27 10.57 13.67
N VAL A 100 2.58 10.82 13.63
CA VAL A 100 3.55 9.86 13.07
C VAL A 100 3.57 8.54 13.85
N ASP A 101 3.53 8.61 15.17
CA ASP A 101 3.51 7.46 16.07
C ASP A 101 2.17 6.73 16.02
N THR A 102 1.06 7.45 15.98
CA THR A 102 -0.29 6.87 15.91
C THR A 102 -0.49 6.12 14.59
N PHE A 103 -0.24 6.78 13.46
CA PHE A 103 -0.39 6.14 12.15
C PHE A 103 0.67 5.07 11.93
N GLY A 104 1.93 5.34 12.32
CA GLY A 104 3.01 4.37 12.27
C GLY A 104 2.68 3.07 13.01
N ASN A 105 2.21 3.16 14.26
CA ASN A 105 1.80 1.99 15.04
C ASN A 105 0.64 1.23 14.39
N LEU A 106 -0.35 1.93 13.82
CA LEU A 106 -1.44 1.28 13.07
C LEU A 106 -0.92 0.49 11.87
N LEU A 107 0.02 1.06 11.10
CA LEU A 107 0.63 0.38 9.95
C LEU A 107 1.40 -0.87 10.38
N LEU A 108 2.21 -0.77 11.45
CA LEU A 108 3.00 -1.89 11.97
C LEU A 108 2.15 -3.00 12.58
N ALA A 109 1.03 -2.67 13.21
CA ALA A 109 0.10 -3.67 13.75
C ALA A 109 -0.60 -4.50 12.66
N HIS A 110 -0.65 -4.00 11.42
CA HIS A 110 -1.43 -4.56 10.31
C HIS A 110 -0.59 -5.02 9.12
N SER A 111 0.75 -5.03 9.24
CA SER A 111 1.64 -5.44 8.15
C SER A 111 2.97 -5.97 8.65
N CYS A 112 3.66 -6.75 7.81
CA CYS A 112 5.06 -7.11 8.03
C CYS A 112 6.03 -6.19 7.28
N ARG A 113 5.53 -5.36 6.35
CA ARG A 113 6.31 -4.44 5.53
C ARG A 113 5.52 -3.18 5.21
N VAL A 114 6.18 -2.02 5.19
CA VAL A 114 5.54 -0.74 4.83
C VAL A 114 6.34 -0.03 3.75
N ILE A 115 5.67 0.50 2.72
CA ILE A 115 6.26 1.44 1.76
C ILE A 115 5.61 2.80 1.94
N VAL A 116 6.41 3.86 1.98
CA VAL A 116 5.93 5.25 1.94
C VAL A 116 6.32 5.88 0.61
N ASP A 117 5.39 6.59 0.01
CA ASP A 117 5.54 7.22 -1.29
C ASP A 117 4.74 8.52 -1.36
N THR A 118 5.07 9.42 -2.29
CA THR A 118 4.47 10.76 -2.39
C THR A 118 3.97 11.02 -3.80
N TYR A 119 3.23 12.11 -3.99
CA TYR A 119 2.86 12.56 -5.34
C TYR A 119 4.06 12.94 -6.21
N THR A 120 5.16 13.37 -5.60
CA THR A 120 6.36 13.89 -6.26
C THR A 120 7.38 12.80 -6.54
N SER A 121 7.68 11.96 -5.55
CA SER A 121 8.57 10.80 -5.73
C SER A 121 7.89 9.66 -6.48
N GLY A 122 6.58 9.46 -6.29
CA GLY A 122 5.85 8.31 -6.80
C GLY A 122 5.32 8.43 -8.23
N ASP A 123 5.25 9.64 -8.80
CA ASP A 123 4.69 9.83 -10.14
C ASP A 123 5.70 9.60 -11.29
N GLY A 124 6.97 9.39 -10.96
CA GLY A 124 8.07 9.17 -11.91
C GLY A 124 8.42 10.40 -12.75
N GLN A 125 7.80 11.55 -12.48
CA GLN A 125 7.95 12.79 -13.24
C GLN A 125 8.11 14.02 -12.33
N GLY A 126 8.44 13.81 -11.05
CA GLY A 126 8.70 14.89 -10.08
C GLY A 126 7.45 15.70 -9.73
N GLY A 127 6.28 15.08 -9.76
CA GLY A 127 4.98 15.72 -9.48
C GLY A 127 4.28 16.31 -10.70
N LYS A 128 4.92 16.35 -11.88
CA LYS A 128 4.33 16.96 -13.09
C LYS A 128 3.01 16.33 -13.49
N ARG A 129 2.89 15.01 -13.37
CA ARG A 129 1.65 14.30 -13.71
C ARG A 129 0.53 14.69 -12.76
N THR A 130 0.83 14.74 -11.46
CA THR A 130 -0.14 15.11 -10.43
C THR A 130 -0.57 16.58 -10.56
N ALA A 131 0.35 17.48 -10.92
CA ALA A 131 0.07 18.89 -11.13
C ALA A 131 -0.96 19.15 -12.25
N ALA A 132 -1.06 18.24 -13.23
CA ALA A 132 -2.03 18.32 -14.32
C ALA A 132 -3.42 17.72 -13.97
N THR A 133 -3.61 17.23 -12.74
CA THR A 133 -4.89 16.69 -12.24
C THR A 133 -5.63 17.71 -11.38
N GLY A 134 -6.78 17.33 -10.81
CA GLY A 134 -7.51 18.16 -9.84
C GLY A 134 -6.92 18.17 -8.42
N ILE A 135 -5.83 17.44 -8.16
CA ILE A 135 -5.22 17.35 -6.82
C ILE A 135 -4.76 18.71 -6.27
N PRO A 136 -4.09 19.59 -7.05
CA PRO A 136 -3.67 20.90 -6.54
C PRO A 136 -4.84 21.75 -6.04
N GLN A 137 -5.93 21.82 -6.81
CA GLN A 137 -7.12 22.59 -6.46
C GLN A 137 -7.85 21.97 -5.26
N LEU A 138 -7.89 20.63 -5.19
CA LEU A 138 -8.48 19.90 -4.07
C LEU A 138 -7.75 20.17 -2.76
N TYR A 139 -6.41 20.15 -2.76
CA TYR A 139 -5.61 20.47 -1.57
C TYR A 139 -5.82 21.92 -1.12
N GLN A 140 -5.89 22.86 -2.06
CA GLN A 140 -6.19 24.25 -1.75
C GLN A 140 -7.59 24.41 -1.15
N ALA A 141 -8.61 23.75 -1.71
CA ALA A 141 -9.99 23.84 -1.23
C ALA A 141 -10.20 23.19 0.15
N ALA A 142 -9.43 22.15 0.46
CA ALA A 142 -9.50 21.41 1.72
C ALA A 142 -8.51 21.90 2.79
N ASP A 143 -7.69 22.93 2.49
CA ASP A 143 -6.63 23.45 3.36
C ASP A 143 -5.65 22.37 3.85
N PHE A 144 -5.30 21.42 2.97
CA PHE A 144 -4.36 20.32 3.28
C PHE A 144 -2.88 20.73 3.09
N GLY A 145 -2.62 22.02 2.85
CA GLY A 145 -1.28 22.54 2.60
C GLY A 145 -0.75 22.20 1.21
N ASN A 146 0.58 22.09 1.09
CA ASN A 146 1.24 21.85 -0.19
C ASN A 146 1.30 20.35 -0.52
N TRP A 147 0.55 19.92 -1.53
CA TRP A 147 0.54 18.53 -2.01
C TRP A 147 1.91 18.01 -2.51
N GLN A 148 2.85 18.90 -2.84
CA GLN A 148 4.21 18.54 -3.24
C GLN A 148 5.14 18.30 -2.05
N ALA A 149 4.75 18.74 -0.85
CA ALA A 149 5.59 18.62 0.33
C ALA A 149 5.76 17.15 0.73
N GLU A 150 7.01 16.74 0.93
CA GLU A 150 7.35 15.38 1.34
C GLU A 150 7.66 15.26 2.84
N THR A 151 7.62 16.35 3.60
CA THR A 151 8.10 16.39 4.99
C THR A 151 7.42 15.36 5.87
N ALA A 152 6.08 15.32 5.88
CA ALA A 152 5.31 14.35 6.65
C ALA A 152 5.59 12.91 6.19
N ALA A 153 5.62 12.66 4.88
CA ALA A 153 5.94 11.35 4.34
C ALA A 153 7.36 10.88 4.74
N ARG A 154 8.34 11.78 4.74
CA ARG A 154 9.72 11.49 5.17
C ARG A 154 9.80 11.23 6.66
N GLU A 155 9.08 11.98 7.47
CA GLU A 155 8.98 11.76 8.91
C GLU A 155 8.40 10.38 9.20
N LEU A 156 7.29 10.01 8.55
CA LEU A 156 6.70 8.68 8.65
C LEU A 156 7.66 7.58 8.22
N PHE A 157 8.34 7.75 7.08
CA PHE A 157 9.33 6.79 6.59
C PHE A 157 10.49 6.61 7.58
N GLN A 158 11.06 7.71 8.10
CA GLN A 158 12.15 7.66 9.07
C GLN A 158 11.73 6.97 10.35
N TRP A 159 10.53 7.29 10.86
CA TRP A 159 9.96 6.64 12.03
C TRP A 159 9.81 5.14 11.77
N LEU A 160 9.20 4.73 10.67
CA LEU A 160 9.05 3.31 10.31
C LEU A 160 10.41 2.61 10.18
N HIS A 161 11.38 3.23 9.50
CA HIS A 161 12.70 2.65 9.30
C HIS A 161 13.44 2.45 10.63
N ALA A 162 13.31 3.37 11.58
CA ALA A 162 13.86 3.20 12.92
C ALA A 162 13.27 2.00 13.69
N HIS A 163 12.02 1.61 13.39
CA HIS A 163 11.32 0.52 14.09
C HIS A 163 11.42 -0.84 13.38
N ILE A 164 11.46 -0.86 12.03
CA ILE A 164 11.42 -2.10 11.25
C ILE A 164 12.55 -2.25 10.23
N GLY A 165 13.51 -1.33 10.19
CA GLY A 165 14.69 -1.37 9.32
C GLY A 165 14.31 -1.44 7.83
N GLU A 166 14.95 -2.34 7.10
CA GLU A 166 14.72 -2.55 5.65
C GLU A 166 13.30 -3.01 5.28
N ARG A 167 12.47 -3.37 6.27
CA ARG A 167 11.04 -3.62 6.02
C ARG A 167 10.26 -2.32 5.82
N ALA A 168 10.85 -1.15 6.09
CA ALA A 168 10.34 0.14 5.63
C ALA A 168 11.01 0.51 4.30
N GLY A 169 10.21 0.79 3.26
CA GLY A 169 10.69 1.20 1.93
C GLY A 169 10.29 2.63 1.59
N TRP A 170 11.14 3.32 0.83
CA TRP A 170 10.85 4.64 0.27
C TRP A 170 10.64 4.57 -1.24
N SER A 171 9.45 4.96 -1.70
CA SER A 171 9.08 5.13 -3.11
C SER A 171 9.59 3.98 -4.01
N GLN A 172 10.11 4.30 -5.21
CA GLN A 172 10.57 3.33 -6.20
C GLN A 172 11.53 2.26 -5.63
N ALA A 173 12.51 2.66 -4.82
CA ALA A 173 13.43 1.73 -4.17
C ALA A 173 12.69 0.77 -3.21
N GLY A 174 11.70 1.30 -2.48
CA GLY A 174 10.79 0.51 -1.65
C GLY A 174 9.99 -0.52 -2.44
N PHE A 175 9.49 -0.17 -3.63
CA PHE A 175 8.74 -1.12 -4.48
C PHE A 175 9.66 -2.21 -5.07
N ALA A 176 10.87 -1.84 -5.50
CA ALA A 176 11.80 -2.77 -6.14
C ALA A 176 12.47 -3.76 -5.18
N ALA A 177 12.55 -3.43 -3.88
CA ALA A 177 13.29 -4.22 -2.91
C ALA A 177 12.85 -5.70 -2.79
N LEU A 178 11.56 -6.01 -2.98
CA LEU A 178 11.11 -7.42 -2.97
C LEU A 178 11.64 -8.20 -4.18
N ALA A 179 11.67 -7.59 -5.36
CA ALA A 179 12.16 -8.23 -6.59
C ALA A 179 13.67 -8.54 -6.49
N HIS A 180 14.46 -7.60 -5.96
CA HIS A 180 15.90 -7.81 -5.78
C HIS A 180 16.26 -8.97 -4.84
N ARG A 181 15.44 -9.23 -3.83
CA ARG A 181 15.64 -10.38 -2.93
C ARG A 181 15.48 -11.71 -3.66
N VAL A 182 14.57 -11.77 -4.62
CA VAL A 182 14.36 -12.99 -5.42
C VAL A 182 15.50 -13.20 -6.42
N THR A 183 15.97 -12.14 -7.07
CA THR A 183 17.09 -12.25 -8.03
C THR A 183 18.41 -12.62 -7.37
N ASN A 184 18.64 -12.17 -6.13
CA ASN A 184 19.91 -12.40 -5.44
C ASN A 184 19.97 -13.76 -4.70
N ASN A 185 18.83 -14.37 -4.39
CA ASN A 185 18.77 -15.71 -3.77
C ASN A 185 18.76 -16.86 -4.79
N GLY A 186 18.74 -16.56 -6.08
CA GLY A 186 18.74 -17.52 -7.19
C GLY A 186 20.08 -17.66 -7.92
N ALA A 187 21.16 -17.06 -7.39
CA ALA A 187 22.54 -17.18 -7.85
C ALA A 187 23.37 -17.92 -6.79
#